data_AF-A0AAD0LPT1-F1
#
_entry.id   AF-A0AAD0LPT1-F1
#
_cell.length_a   1.000
_cell.length_b   1.000
_cell.length_c   1.000
_cell.angle_alpha   90.00
_cell.angle_beta   90.00
_cell.angle_gamma   90.00
#
_symmetry.space_group_name_H-M   'P 1'
#
loop_
_entity.id
_entity.type
_entity.pdbx_description
1 polymer ?
#
loop_
_entity_poly.entity_id
_entity_poly.type
_entity_poly.pdbx_seq_one_letter_code
_entity_poly.pdbx_strand_id
1 'polypeptide(L)'
;MSIIRCLFILAGILFPLYGYGCDYTYIGAPYSINYGNIIVQRDLPVGQAISNEIYGSLALTYSCTPTGNEGSTAGMKSGGLAYAFTTANGRRVYQTGLPGVGISVGYYEKTTAGSASFNGTTWLGADLFSASWSSNANEVHASNFQPIIQFWKTGDITSGSVNGLLASFVAWTEQYRGGTAAPDVPVYAGTGSITQVACAITTPNLVFLLGDVPVSRFGDTVGTLPEGGQNTQNLGLNCDAGAKINVTLNGIQYPGLSNNSVLALTGQGSAGVADGVGIQLLYNGEPLVLNSTIALKQTSGGQESMPIAARYYQTKTSVSTGTANASATLILTYQ
;
A
#
# COMPACT_ATOMS: atom_id res chain seq x y z
N MET A 1 51.06 33.74 49.02
CA MET A 1 50.44 32.74 48.12
C MET A 1 48.89 32.72 48.13
N SER A 2 48.21 33.65 48.84
CA SER A 2 46.72 33.66 48.92
C SER A 2 46.04 34.66 47.96
N ILE A 3 46.77 35.64 47.42
CA ILE A 3 46.18 36.70 46.56
C ILE A 3 46.02 36.23 45.11
N ILE A 4 46.86 35.30 44.63
CA ILE A 4 46.80 34.77 43.26
C ILE A 4 45.61 33.81 43.08
N ARG A 5 45.12 33.16 44.15
CA ARG A 5 43.94 32.27 44.09
C ARG A 5 42.60 33.03 43.99
N CYS A 6 42.50 34.24 44.53
CA CYS A 6 41.28 35.05 44.42
C CYS A 6 41.12 35.69 43.03
N LEU A 7 42.21 35.99 42.31
CA LEU A 7 42.13 36.54 40.95
C LEU A 7 41.58 35.55 39.92
N PHE A 8 41.86 34.25 40.07
CA PHE A 8 41.31 33.24 39.15
C PHE A 8 39.83 32.93 39.38
N ILE A 9 39.31 33.13 40.60
CA ILE A 9 37.88 32.93 40.91
C ILE A 9 37.05 34.16 40.50
N LEU A 10 37.61 35.37 40.56
CA LEU A 10 36.92 36.59 40.08
C LEU A 10 36.91 36.72 38.55
N ALA A 11 37.92 36.19 37.84
CA ALA A 11 37.98 36.21 36.38
C ALA A 11 36.92 35.30 35.71
N GLY A 12 36.40 34.30 36.43
CA GLY A 12 35.31 33.43 35.94
C GLY A 12 33.90 34.04 36.05
N ILE A 13 33.75 35.19 36.72
CA ILE A 13 32.45 35.86 36.95
C ILE A 13 32.28 37.09 36.02
N LEU A 14 33.34 37.52 35.34
CA LEU A 14 33.37 38.73 34.50
C LEU A 14 33.28 38.49 32.99
N PHE A 15 33.30 37.22 32.56
CA PHE A 15 32.92 36.87 31.19
C PHE A 15 31.58 36.14 31.27
N PRO A 16 30.46 36.80 30.94
CA PRO A 16 29.29 36.05 30.53
C PRO A 16 29.79 35.13 29.42
N LEU A 17 29.69 33.82 29.62
CA LEU A 17 29.82 32.86 28.53
C LEU A 17 28.60 33.15 27.63
N TYR A 18 28.74 34.13 26.74
CA TYR A 18 27.79 34.32 25.66
C TYR A 18 27.91 33.05 24.81
N GLY A 19 26.97 32.14 24.99
CA GLY A 19 26.80 31.03 24.07
C GLY A 19 26.45 31.64 22.72
N TYR A 20 27.34 31.49 21.74
CA TYR A 20 27.04 31.85 20.37
C TYR A 20 26.01 30.85 19.83
N GLY A 21 24.89 31.33 19.31
CA GLY A 21 23.83 30.47 18.78
C GLY A 21 22.55 31.21 18.44
N CYS A 22 21.59 30.49 17.89
CA CYS A 22 20.24 30.98 17.62
C CYS A 22 19.37 30.83 18.87
N ASP A 23 18.92 31.96 19.41
CA ASP A 23 18.01 31.98 20.55
C ASP A 23 16.58 31.72 20.06
N TYR A 24 16.05 30.52 20.31
CA TYR A 24 14.67 30.18 19.93
C TYR A 24 13.67 31.02 20.69
N THR A 25 12.98 31.89 19.96
CA THR A 25 11.91 32.77 20.46
C THR A 25 10.54 32.10 20.38
N TYR A 26 10.41 31.07 19.53
CA TYR A 26 9.17 30.32 19.37
C TYR A 26 9.43 28.84 19.05
N ILE A 27 8.65 27.98 19.70
CA ILE A 27 8.56 26.55 19.43
C ILE A 27 7.08 26.21 19.27
N GLY A 28 6.74 25.55 18.16
CA GLY A 28 5.39 25.23 17.78
C GLY A 28 4.74 24.14 18.61
N ALA A 29 3.42 24.07 18.52
CA ALA A 29 2.64 22.98 19.10
C ALA A 29 2.80 21.67 18.30
N PRO A 30 2.54 20.51 18.93
CA PRO A 30 2.45 19.23 18.22
C PRO A 30 1.51 19.24 17.01
N TYR A 31 1.88 18.50 15.97
CA TYR A 31 1.03 18.25 14.81
C TYR A 31 0.22 16.97 15.00
N SER A 32 -0.96 16.94 14.39
CA SER A 32 -1.78 15.73 14.23
C SER A 32 -2.23 15.61 12.78
N ILE A 33 -2.10 14.43 12.18
CA ILE A 33 -2.45 14.19 10.78
C ILE A 33 -3.62 13.22 10.70
N ASN A 34 -4.81 13.74 10.37
CA ASN A 34 -5.98 12.93 10.07
C ASN A 34 -5.83 12.33 8.67
N TYR A 35 -5.98 11.02 8.56
CA TYR A 35 -5.76 10.29 7.32
C TYR A 35 -7.01 9.62 6.74
N GLY A 36 -8.16 9.80 7.40
CA GLY A 36 -9.45 9.34 6.90
C GLY A 36 -9.56 7.82 6.82
N ASN A 37 -10.45 7.32 5.95
CA ASN A 37 -10.67 5.89 5.75
C ASN A 37 -9.92 5.41 4.50
N ILE A 38 -9.04 4.42 4.67
CA ILE A 38 -8.25 3.80 3.62
C ILE A 38 -8.72 2.35 3.46
N ILE A 39 -9.16 1.99 2.25
CA ILE A 39 -9.59 0.63 1.92
C ILE A 39 -8.46 -0.05 1.14
N VAL A 40 -8.04 -1.23 1.60
CA VAL A 40 -6.94 -1.99 1.01
C VAL A 40 -7.43 -3.35 0.55
N GLN A 41 -7.19 -3.71 -0.70
CA GLN A 41 -7.51 -5.05 -1.19
C GLN A 41 -6.54 -6.08 -0.59
N ARG A 42 -7.07 -7.21 -0.14
CA ARG A 42 -6.27 -8.24 0.57
C ARG A 42 -5.06 -8.70 -0.23
N ASP A 43 -5.18 -8.84 -1.54
CA ASP A 43 -4.13 -9.41 -2.38
C ASP A 43 -3.32 -8.33 -3.12
N LEU A 44 -3.44 -7.06 -2.71
CA LEU A 44 -2.50 -6.01 -3.11
C LEU A 44 -1.07 -6.44 -2.74
N PRO A 45 -0.07 -6.33 -3.64
CA PRO A 45 1.29 -6.74 -3.31
C PRO A 45 1.92 -5.95 -2.16
N VAL A 46 2.77 -6.62 -1.37
CA VAL A 46 3.64 -5.95 -0.38
C VAL A 46 4.59 -5.00 -1.10
N GLY A 47 4.85 -3.84 -0.50
CA GLY A 47 5.67 -2.78 -1.08
C GLY A 47 4.87 -1.73 -1.87
N GLN A 48 3.57 -1.93 -2.06
CA GLN A 48 2.69 -0.95 -2.72
C GLN A 48 2.20 0.12 -1.74
N ALA A 49 2.03 1.34 -2.25
CA ALA A 49 1.37 2.40 -1.51
C ALA A 49 -0.12 2.06 -1.35
N ILE A 50 -0.65 2.25 -0.14
CA ILE A 50 -2.08 2.03 0.16
C ILE A 50 -2.85 3.35 0.33
N SER A 51 -2.14 4.48 0.30
CA SER A 51 -2.74 5.80 0.30
C SER A 51 -2.04 6.72 -0.70
N ASN A 52 -2.73 7.80 -1.06
CA ASN A 52 -2.07 8.99 -1.59
C ASN A 52 -1.22 9.67 -0.50
N GLU A 53 -0.50 10.72 -0.88
CA GLU A 53 0.16 11.59 0.09
C GLU A 53 -0.88 12.37 0.89
N ILE A 54 -0.69 12.41 2.21
CA ILE A 54 -1.61 13.03 3.16
C ILE A 54 -0.84 14.14 3.86
N TYR A 55 -1.39 15.35 3.78
CA TYR A 55 -0.74 16.57 4.25
C TYR A 55 -1.37 17.02 5.57
N GLY A 56 -0.52 17.33 6.55
CA GLY A 56 -0.92 18.09 7.72
C GLY A 56 -1.11 19.58 7.39
N SER A 57 -1.27 20.40 8.42
CA SER A 57 -1.33 21.86 8.27
C SER A 57 0.07 22.46 8.20
N LEU A 58 0.28 23.47 7.34
CA LEU A 58 1.48 24.31 7.37
C LEU A 58 1.39 25.26 8.56
N ALA A 59 2.39 25.23 9.43
CA ALA A 59 2.47 26.13 10.57
C ALA A 59 3.92 26.50 10.88
N LEU A 60 4.13 27.63 11.55
CA LEU A 60 5.41 27.99 12.12
C LEU A 60 5.76 26.94 13.19
N THR A 61 6.91 26.28 13.02
CA THR A 61 7.38 25.23 13.94
C THR A 61 8.49 25.75 14.83
N TYR A 62 9.41 26.52 14.27
CA TYR A 62 10.50 27.11 15.01
C TYR A 62 10.74 28.54 14.55
N SER A 63 11.04 29.43 15.49
CA SER A 63 11.64 30.71 15.17
C SER A 63 12.73 31.04 16.19
N CYS A 64 13.83 31.60 15.69
CA CYS A 64 14.95 32.02 16.51
C CYS A 64 15.61 33.27 15.95
N THR A 65 16.44 33.90 16.77
CA THR A 65 17.25 35.06 16.40
C THR A 65 18.73 34.72 16.65
N PRO A 66 19.59 34.68 15.62
CA PRO A 66 21.01 34.42 15.80
C PRO A 66 21.71 35.56 16.55
N THR A 67 22.63 35.21 17.44
CA THR A 67 23.54 36.15 18.08
C THR A 67 24.69 36.60 17.16
N GLY A 68 24.96 35.83 16.11
CA GLY A 68 26.02 36.03 15.12
C GLY A 68 25.64 35.43 13.77
N ASN A 69 26.62 34.85 13.07
CA ASN A 69 26.42 34.21 11.75
C ASN A 69 26.32 32.68 11.83
N GLU A 70 26.11 32.13 13.02
CA GLU A 70 26.13 30.68 13.30
C GLU A 70 24.94 29.95 12.67
N GLY A 71 23.89 30.69 12.30
CA GLY A 71 22.68 30.13 11.69
C GLY A 71 21.92 29.18 12.59
N SER A 72 21.11 28.30 11.99
CA SER A 72 20.41 27.23 12.71
C SER A 72 20.14 26.04 11.77
N THR A 73 19.97 24.87 12.37
CA THR A 73 19.61 23.63 11.69
C THR A 73 18.20 23.22 12.09
N ALA A 74 17.38 22.84 11.12
CA ALA A 74 16.05 22.29 11.38
C ALA A 74 15.73 21.14 10.41
N GLY A 75 14.82 20.27 10.81
CA GLY A 75 14.38 19.15 9.98
C GLY A 75 13.44 18.21 10.71
N MET A 76 13.48 16.93 10.34
CA MET A 76 12.61 15.90 10.89
C MET A 76 13.38 14.62 11.22
N LYS A 77 13.03 13.99 12.34
CA LYS A 77 13.41 12.61 12.65
C LYS A 77 12.19 11.69 12.73
N SER A 78 12.41 10.39 12.53
CA SER A 78 11.37 9.38 12.74
C SER A 78 10.98 9.31 14.22
N GLY A 79 9.76 8.86 14.51
CA GLY A 79 9.25 8.69 15.87
C GLY A 79 9.88 7.52 16.64
N GLY A 80 11.08 7.05 16.24
CA GLY A 80 11.68 5.81 16.74
C GLY A 80 11.04 4.54 16.14
N LEU A 81 10.39 4.68 14.99
CA LEU A 81 9.72 3.56 14.30
C LEU A 81 10.77 2.63 13.65
N ALA A 82 10.49 1.33 13.66
CA ALA A 82 11.38 0.33 13.07
C ALA A 82 11.41 0.43 11.53
N TYR A 83 12.57 0.25 10.92
CA TYR A 83 12.68 0.19 9.46
C TYR A 83 11.91 -0.99 8.86
N ALA A 84 11.21 -0.77 7.75
CA ALA A 84 10.55 -1.81 6.97
C ALA A 84 11.28 -2.07 5.65
N PHE A 85 11.29 -1.08 4.75
CA PHE A 85 11.97 -1.15 3.45
C PHE A 85 12.18 0.27 2.90
N THR A 86 12.89 0.38 1.77
CA THR A 86 13.04 1.65 1.03
C THR A 86 12.36 1.52 -0.33
N THR A 87 11.54 2.50 -0.69
CA THR A 87 10.82 2.52 -1.96
C THR A 87 11.75 2.82 -3.14
N ALA A 88 11.29 2.58 -4.37
CA ALA A 88 12.05 2.90 -5.59
C ALA A 88 12.40 4.39 -5.73
N ASN A 89 11.59 5.30 -5.17
CA ASN A 89 11.88 6.74 -5.12
C ASN A 89 12.66 7.18 -3.87
N GLY A 90 13.28 6.24 -3.14
CA GLY A 90 14.19 6.53 -2.03
C GLY A 90 13.52 6.91 -0.70
N ARG A 91 12.20 6.75 -0.58
CA ARG A 91 11.48 7.00 0.68
C ARG A 91 11.70 5.81 1.61
N ARG A 92 12.12 6.11 2.85
CA ARG A 92 12.21 5.09 3.90
C ARG A 92 10.81 4.84 4.46
N VAL A 93 10.42 3.58 4.46
CA VAL A 93 9.16 3.10 5.06
C VAL A 93 9.49 2.50 6.41
N TYR A 94 8.74 2.91 7.41
CA TYR A 94 8.82 2.44 8.79
C TYR A 94 7.61 1.59 9.13
N GLN A 95 7.77 0.58 9.98
CA GLN A 95 6.64 -0.19 10.52
C GLN A 95 5.80 0.71 11.43
N THR A 96 4.48 0.68 11.25
CA THR A 96 3.55 1.30 12.20
C THR A 96 3.21 0.33 13.34
N GLY A 97 2.43 0.78 14.31
CA GLY A 97 1.82 -0.12 15.30
C GLY A 97 0.69 -1.01 14.75
N LEU A 98 0.24 -0.78 13.51
CA LEU A 98 -0.80 -1.57 12.86
C LEU A 98 -0.15 -2.68 12.01
N PRO A 99 -0.43 -3.97 12.28
CA PRO A 99 0.17 -5.07 11.54
C PRO A 99 -0.06 -4.97 10.03
N GLY A 100 1.00 -5.21 9.26
CA GLY A 100 0.96 -5.16 7.78
C GLY A 100 0.94 -3.75 7.18
N VAL A 101 0.99 -2.70 8.01
CA VAL A 101 1.01 -1.30 7.55
C VAL A 101 2.32 -0.62 7.93
N GLY A 102 2.99 -0.08 6.91
CA GLY A 102 4.12 0.82 7.05
C GLY A 102 3.76 2.28 6.71
N ILE A 103 4.63 3.20 7.07
CA ILE A 103 4.50 4.63 6.83
C ILE A 103 5.82 5.22 6.35
N SER A 104 5.76 6.05 5.31
CA SER A 104 6.82 7.02 5.03
C SER A 104 6.41 8.37 5.56
N VAL A 105 7.37 9.13 6.10
CA VAL A 105 7.14 10.48 6.63
C VAL A 105 8.07 11.47 5.93
N GLY A 106 7.56 12.68 5.74
CA GLY A 106 8.26 13.79 5.11
C GLY A 106 7.63 15.10 5.54
N TYR A 107 8.08 16.20 4.94
CA TYR A 107 7.54 17.52 5.20
C TYR A 107 7.77 18.44 4.01
N TYR A 108 6.83 19.36 3.83
CA TYR A 108 7.09 20.59 3.09
C TYR A 108 7.61 21.64 4.06
N GLU A 109 8.66 22.35 3.66
CA GLU A 109 9.21 23.46 4.40
C GLU A 109 9.06 24.78 3.67
N LYS A 110 8.86 25.83 4.46
CA LYS A 110 9.01 27.22 4.06
C LYS A 110 9.84 27.91 5.15
N THR A 111 11.14 27.96 4.90
CA THR A 111 12.13 28.49 5.83
C THR A 111 12.60 29.87 5.36
N THR A 112 12.68 30.82 6.28
CA THR A 112 13.27 32.14 6.05
C THR A 112 14.43 32.36 7.01
N ALA A 113 15.56 32.83 6.51
CA ALA A 113 16.73 33.19 7.30
C ALA A 113 17.19 34.58 6.83
N GLY A 114 16.83 35.61 7.60
CA GLY A 114 16.99 36.99 7.16
C GLY A 114 16.18 37.28 5.90
N SER A 115 16.82 37.80 4.85
CA SER A 115 16.18 38.08 3.56
C SER A 115 16.06 36.87 2.63
N ALA A 116 16.73 35.76 2.94
CA ALA A 116 16.69 34.54 2.14
C ALA A 116 15.50 33.67 2.53
N SER A 117 14.93 32.97 1.55
CA SER A 117 13.87 31.98 1.77
C SER A 117 14.08 30.73 0.93
N PHE A 118 13.76 29.58 1.51
CA PHE A 118 13.71 28.30 0.83
C PHE A 118 12.34 27.67 0.99
N ASN A 119 11.89 26.99 -0.07
CA ASN A 119 10.75 26.10 -0.01
C ASN A 119 11.02 24.79 -0.74
N GLY A 120 10.50 23.71 -0.21
CA GLY A 120 10.74 22.39 -0.78
C GLY A 120 10.06 21.29 -0.01
N THR A 121 9.96 20.14 -0.65
CA THR A 121 9.43 18.92 -0.03
C THR A 121 10.56 17.93 0.15
N THR A 122 10.67 17.40 1.36
CA THR A 122 11.67 16.41 1.73
C THR A 122 10.99 15.18 2.34
N TRP A 123 11.44 14.00 1.93
CA TRP A 123 11.06 12.73 2.55
C TRP A 123 12.24 12.14 3.31
N LEU A 124 11.97 11.45 4.42
CA LEU A 124 13.02 10.75 5.14
C LEU A 124 13.54 9.57 4.32
N GLY A 125 14.83 9.61 3.97
CA GLY A 125 15.61 8.46 3.48
C GLY A 125 16.42 7.76 4.58
N ALA A 126 16.52 8.38 5.76
CA ALA A 126 17.18 7.90 6.97
C ALA A 126 16.37 8.33 8.21
N ASP A 127 16.76 7.88 9.40
CA ASP A 127 16.01 8.18 10.64
C ASP A 127 15.98 9.67 11.00
N LEU A 128 16.85 10.48 10.41
CA LEU A 128 16.91 11.93 10.56
C LEU A 128 17.33 12.56 9.23
N PHE A 129 16.62 13.62 8.84
CA PHE A 129 17.07 14.57 7.82
C PHE A 129 16.96 15.98 8.38
N SER A 130 17.98 16.81 8.12
CA SER A 130 18.00 18.21 8.54
C SER A 130 18.79 19.07 7.56
N ALA A 131 18.36 20.32 7.40
CA ALA A 131 19.06 21.33 6.62
C ALA A 131 19.45 22.50 7.52
N SER A 132 20.54 23.18 7.15
CA SER A 132 21.09 24.29 7.92
C SER A 132 21.07 25.57 7.10
N TRP A 133 20.71 26.68 7.73
CA TRP A 133 20.66 28.00 7.12
C TRP A 133 21.39 29.01 8.00
N SER A 134 22.03 30.01 7.39
CA SER A 134 22.63 31.15 8.13
C SER A 134 21.87 32.42 7.84
N SER A 135 21.89 33.32 8.81
CA SER A 135 21.45 34.70 8.70
C SER A 135 22.37 35.56 9.58
N ASN A 136 22.31 36.88 9.41
CA ASN A 136 23.12 37.77 10.21
C ASN A 136 22.59 37.86 11.65
N ALA A 137 23.43 38.39 12.54
CA ALA A 137 23.03 38.69 13.91
C ALA A 137 21.76 39.55 13.95
N ASN A 138 20.83 39.23 14.85
CA ASN A 138 19.55 39.91 15.04
C ASN A 138 18.52 39.75 13.91
N GLU A 139 18.80 38.96 12.86
CA GLU A 139 17.79 38.61 11.85
C GLU A 139 16.87 37.48 12.36
N VAL A 140 15.63 37.44 11.87
CA VAL A 140 14.72 36.34 12.19
C VAL A 140 15.01 35.15 11.30
N HIS A 141 15.20 34.00 11.95
CA HIS A 141 15.13 32.69 11.31
C HIS A 141 13.80 32.05 11.69
N ALA A 142 12.99 31.67 10.70
CA ALA A 142 11.71 31.00 10.90
C ALA A 142 11.58 29.77 9.99
N SER A 143 11.27 28.62 10.59
CA SER A 143 11.00 27.37 9.89
C SER A 143 9.52 27.05 10.00
N ASN A 144 8.81 27.15 8.88
CA ASN A 144 7.42 26.71 8.78
C ASN A 144 7.41 25.33 8.16
N PHE A 145 6.84 24.35 8.86
CA PHE A 145 6.73 22.99 8.35
C PHE A 145 5.28 22.54 8.21
N GLN A 146 5.07 21.70 7.20
CA GLN A 146 3.85 20.96 6.95
C GLN A 146 4.22 19.49 6.82
N PRO A 147 3.84 18.63 7.78
CA PRO A 147 4.21 17.22 7.70
C PRO A 147 3.40 16.50 6.60
N ILE A 148 4.01 15.50 5.99
CA ILE A 148 3.43 14.71 4.89
C ILE A 148 3.64 13.23 5.22
N ILE A 149 2.62 12.42 5.04
CA ILE A 149 2.70 10.97 5.25
C ILE A 149 2.15 10.21 4.04
N GLN A 150 2.59 8.97 3.91
CA GLN A 150 2.00 8.01 2.98
C GLN A 150 2.08 6.62 3.60
N PHE A 151 0.98 5.85 3.50
CA PHE A 151 0.92 4.49 4.01
C PHE A 151 1.28 3.47 2.94
N TRP A 152 1.88 2.38 3.38
CA TRP A 152 2.41 1.31 2.54
C TRP A 152 1.99 -0.05 3.09
N LYS A 153 1.79 -1.01 2.20
CA LYS A 153 1.58 -2.40 2.61
C LYS A 153 2.92 -3.05 2.93
N THR A 154 3.11 -3.50 4.16
CA THR A 154 4.31 -4.23 4.62
C THR A 154 4.06 -5.72 4.83
N GLY A 155 2.80 -6.17 4.81
CA GLY A 155 2.41 -7.57 4.99
C GLY A 155 0.89 -7.73 5.00
N ASP A 156 0.41 -8.81 5.62
CA ASP A 156 -1.02 -9.01 5.88
C ASP A 156 -1.53 -7.97 6.88
N ILE A 157 -2.60 -7.26 6.50
CA ILE A 157 -3.11 -6.14 7.27
C ILE A 157 -4.18 -6.64 8.23
N THR A 158 -3.98 -6.32 9.52
CA THR A 158 -5.09 -6.38 10.49
C THR A 158 -5.78 -5.02 10.48
N SER A 159 -7.06 -4.98 10.12
CA SER A 159 -7.82 -3.73 10.04
C SER A 159 -7.83 -2.97 11.38
N GLY A 160 -7.68 -1.65 11.33
CA GLY A 160 -7.62 -0.82 12.52
C GLY A 160 -7.10 0.59 12.27
N SER A 161 -6.61 1.25 13.32
CA SER A 161 -6.08 2.61 13.26
C SER A 161 -4.60 2.64 13.64
N VAL A 162 -3.85 3.49 12.95
CA VAL A 162 -2.47 3.84 13.33
C VAL A 162 -2.56 4.93 14.39
N ASN A 163 -1.87 4.73 15.51
CA ASN A 163 -1.87 5.64 16.65
C ASN A 163 -0.44 5.94 17.10
N GLY A 164 -0.26 7.05 17.81
CA GLY A 164 1.02 7.40 18.45
C GLY A 164 1.92 8.30 17.60
N LEU A 165 3.18 8.40 18.02
CA LEU A 165 4.18 9.29 17.44
C LEU A 165 4.68 8.73 16.10
N LEU A 166 4.58 9.53 15.04
CA LEU A 166 5.05 9.17 13.70
C LEU A 166 6.45 9.71 13.43
N ALA A 167 6.65 10.97 13.78
CA ALA A 167 7.88 11.72 13.55
C ALA A 167 7.97 12.87 14.54
N SER A 168 9.09 13.59 14.53
CA SER A 168 9.21 14.88 15.22
C SER A 168 10.02 15.84 14.39
N PHE A 169 9.57 17.08 14.31
CA PHE A 169 10.45 18.15 13.88
C PHE A 169 11.49 18.39 14.97
N VAL A 170 12.70 18.70 14.51
CA VAL A 170 13.88 18.89 15.35
C VAL A 170 14.61 20.14 14.91
N ALA A 171 15.27 20.79 15.85
CA ALA A 171 16.08 21.95 15.53
C ALA A 171 17.25 22.12 16.51
N TRP A 172 18.26 22.86 16.08
CA TRP A 172 19.48 23.15 16.83
C TRP A 172 19.83 24.63 16.73
N THR A 173 20.43 25.15 17.80
CA THR A 173 20.82 26.55 17.88
C THR A 173 21.92 26.92 16.89
N GLU A 174 22.61 25.98 16.23
CA GLU A 174 23.66 26.29 15.24
C GLU A 174 23.52 25.44 13.96
N GLN A 175 24.27 25.83 12.92
CA GLN A 175 24.44 25.02 11.71
C GLN A 175 25.04 23.62 11.98
N TYR A 176 24.83 22.71 11.04
CA TYR A 176 25.36 21.34 11.06
C TYR A 176 25.03 20.53 12.33
N ARG A 177 23.87 20.83 12.95
CA ARG A 177 23.41 20.25 14.23
C ARG A 177 24.36 20.56 15.41
N GLY A 178 25.06 21.70 15.35
CA GLY A 178 25.87 22.23 16.45
C GLY A 178 25.02 22.85 17.57
N GLY A 179 25.68 23.34 18.62
CA GLY A 179 25.01 23.98 19.75
C GLY A 179 24.06 23.06 20.51
N THR A 180 22.97 23.64 21.02
CA THR A 180 21.96 22.95 21.84
C THR A 180 20.76 22.53 20.99
N ALA A 181 20.21 21.35 21.25
CA ALA A 181 18.97 20.92 20.61
C ALA A 181 17.77 21.68 21.21
N ALA A 182 16.92 22.23 20.35
CA ALA A 182 15.61 22.72 20.75
C ALA A 182 14.68 21.54 21.10
N PRO A 183 13.67 21.76 21.95
CA PRO A 183 12.58 20.81 22.13
C PRO A 183 12.00 20.33 20.80
N ASP A 184 11.80 19.02 20.70
CA ASP A 184 11.15 18.39 19.55
C ASP A 184 9.69 18.86 19.43
N VAL A 185 9.22 19.07 18.20
CA VAL A 185 7.79 19.27 17.91
C VAL A 185 7.22 17.98 17.31
N PRO A 186 6.46 17.18 18.08
CA PRO A 186 6.02 15.86 17.64
C PRO A 186 4.93 15.93 16.57
N VAL A 187 4.90 14.89 15.73
CA VAL A 187 3.88 14.66 14.70
C VAL A 187 3.17 13.35 15.02
N TYR A 188 1.91 13.44 15.43
CA TYR A 188 1.09 12.29 15.81
C TYR A 188 0.19 11.83 14.68
N ALA A 189 -0.12 10.53 14.68
CA ALA A 189 -1.23 10.00 13.90
C ALA A 189 -2.55 10.56 14.47
N GLY A 190 -3.35 11.17 13.61
CA GLY A 190 -4.68 11.67 13.95
C GLY A 190 -5.76 10.62 13.70
N THR A 191 -6.99 11.07 13.43
CA THR A 191 -8.13 10.19 13.18
C THR A 191 -8.05 9.54 11.80
N GLY A 192 -8.26 8.23 11.76
CA GLY A 192 -8.48 7.48 10.53
C GLY A 192 -8.55 5.98 10.77
N SER A 193 -8.85 5.23 9.71
CA SER A 193 -8.93 3.77 9.71
C SER A 193 -8.32 3.20 8.44
N ILE A 194 -7.69 2.05 8.57
CA ILE A 194 -7.19 1.25 7.45
C ILE A 194 -7.91 -0.09 7.52
N THR A 195 -8.68 -0.38 6.49
CA THR A 195 -9.53 -1.58 6.42
C THR A 195 -9.10 -2.44 5.26
N GLN A 196 -8.64 -3.65 5.55
CA GLN A 196 -8.42 -4.66 4.54
C GLN A 196 -9.77 -5.31 4.16
N VAL A 197 -10.05 -5.43 2.87
CA VAL A 197 -11.30 -6.00 2.35
C VAL A 197 -11.03 -7.26 1.53
N ALA A 198 -11.89 -8.26 1.71
CA ALA A 198 -11.86 -9.53 1.00
C ALA A 198 -13.28 -10.14 0.91
N CYS A 199 -13.37 -11.37 0.41
CA CYS A 199 -14.53 -12.21 0.65
C CYS A 199 -14.12 -13.57 1.25
N ALA A 200 -15.06 -14.18 1.97
CA ALA A 200 -15.03 -15.58 2.34
C ALA A 200 -15.84 -16.39 1.33
N ILE A 201 -15.27 -17.50 0.85
CA ILE A 201 -15.98 -18.41 -0.06
C ILE A 201 -16.99 -19.23 0.75
N THR A 202 -18.25 -19.24 0.33
CA THR A 202 -19.30 -20.04 0.98
C THR A 202 -19.62 -21.33 0.23
N THR A 203 -19.30 -21.39 -1.07
CA THR A 203 -19.42 -22.61 -1.90
C THR A 203 -18.05 -23.01 -2.48
N PRO A 204 -17.19 -23.67 -1.68
CA PRO A 204 -15.82 -23.99 -2.11
C PRO A 204 -15.76 -25.04 -3.23
N ASN A 205 -16.84 -25.78 -3.46
CA ASN A 205 -16.93 -26.80 -4.49
C ASN A 205 -18.14 -26.53 -5.40
N LEU A 206 -17.92 -26.55 -6.71
CA LEU A 206 -18.97 -26.47 -7.73
C LEU A 206 -18.97 -27.75 -8.56
N VAL A 207 -20.11 -28.42 -8.65
CA VAL A 207 -20.28 -29.64 -9.44
C VAL A 207 -21.28 -29.37 -10.56
N PHE A 208 -20.80 -29.47 -11.80
CA PHE A 208 -21.61 -29.24 -13.00
C PHE A 208 -21.98 -30.57 -13.63
N LEU A 209 -23.25 -30.96 -13.53
CA LEU A 209 -23.76 -32.16 -14.19
C LEU A 209 -24.24 -31.77 -15.60
N LEU A 210 -23.39 -31.99 -16.61
CA LEU A 210 -23.70 -31.66 -18.02
C LEU A 210 -24.63 -32.68 -18.70
N GLY A 211 -24.75 -33.87 -18.13
CA GLY A 211 -25.60 -34.94 -18.65
C GLY A 211 -25.03 -35.63 -19.90
N ASP A 212 -25.76 -36.64 -20.36
CA ASP A 212 -25.42 -37.41 -21.57
C ASP A 212 -25.98 -36.70 -22.81
N VAL A 213 -25.11 -36.40 -23.77
CA VAL A 213 -25.45 -35.72 -25.02
C VAL A 213 -25.19 -36.65 -26.21
N PRO A 214 -26.20 -36.94 -27.06
CA PRO A 214 -26.01 -37.74 -28.26
C PRO A 214 -25.00 -37.10 -29.22
N VAL A 215 -24.13 -37.89 -29.84
CA VAL A 215 -23.15 -37.40 -30.84
C VAL A 215 -23.81 -36.62 -31.98
N SER A 216 -25.06 -36.97 -32.34
CA SER A 216 -25.84 -36.26 -33.36
C SER A 216 -26.23 -34.82 -33.01
N ARG A 217 -26.04 -34.39 -31.75
CA ARG A 217 -26.22 -33.00 -31.31
C ARG A 217 -24.96 -32.15 -31.47
N PHE A 218 -23.83 -32.78 -31.80
CA PHE A 218 -22.62 -32.11 -32.23
C PHE A 218 -22.65 -31.90 -33.75
N GLY A 219 -21.90 -30.91 -34.22
CA GLY A 219 -21.83 -30.53 -35.62
C GLY A 219 -20.64 -31.16 -36.34
N ASP A 220 -20.32 -30.60 -37.51
CA ASP A 220 -19.16 -30.94 -38.32
C ASP A 220 -18.02 -29.91 -38.20
N THR A 221 -18.18 -28.90 -37.34
CA THR A 221 -17.27 -27.76 -37.17
C THR A 221 -16.86 -27.57 -35.72
N VAL A 222 -15.61 -27.11 -35.54
CA VAL A 222 -15.08 -26.72 -34.23
C VAL A 222 -15.88 -25.53 -33.69
N GLY A 223 -16.24 -25.60 -32.40
CA GLY A 223 -16.98 -24.55 -31.70
C GLY A 223 -18.49 -24.74 -31.64
N THR A 224 -19.02 -25.84 -32.19
CA THR A 224 -20.42 -26.21 -31.98
C THR A 224 -20.69 -26.47 -30.49
N LEU A 225 -21.83 -25.97 -30.01
CA LEU A 225 -22.32 -26.09 -28.65
C LEU A 225 -23.59 -26.94 -28.66
N PRO A 226 -23.57 -28.18 -28.16
CA PRO A 226 -24.74 -29.03 -28.23
C PRO A 226 -25.83 -28.55 -27.25
N GLU A 227 -27.09 -28.57 -27.71
CA GLU A 227 -28.24 -28.33 -26.85
C GLU A 227 -28.30 -29.37 -25.71
N GLY A 228 -28.63 -28.91 -24.50
CA GLY A 228 -28.70 -29.78 -23.32
C GLY A 228 -27.36 -30.13 -22.68
N GLY A 229 -26.22 -29.72 -23.27
CA GLY A 229 -24.87 -29.96 -22.76
C GLY A 229 -24.32 -28.84 -21.87
N GLN A 230 -25.17 -28.16 -21.09
CA GLN A 230 -24.79 -27.03 -20.25
C GLN A 230 -25.46 -27.10 -18.87
N ASN A 231 -24.73 -26.71 -17.83
CA ASN A 231 -25.24 -26.56 -16.47
C ASN A 231 -24.69 -25.29 -15.82
N THR A 232 -25.48 -24.65 -14.96
CA THR A 232 -25.07 -23.44 -14.22
C THR A 232 -25.10 -23.71 -12.72
N GLN A 233 -24.05 -23.30 -12.03
CA GLN A 233 -23.92 -23.33 -10.57
C GLN A 233 -23.57 -21.93 -10.07
N ASN A 234 -23.93 -21.64 -8.82
CA ASN A 234 -23.64 -20.35 -8.21
C ASN A 234 -22.43 -20.46 -7.29
N LEU A 235 -21.40 -19.67 -7.57
CA LEU A 235 -20.31 -19.40 -6.64
C LEU A 235 -20.79 -18.39 -5.60
N GLY A 236 -21.04 -18.86 -4.39
CA GLY A 236 -21.39 -18.08 -3.22
C GLY A 236 -20.16 -17.50 -2.52
N LEU A 237 -20.24 -16.22 -2.20
CA LEU A 237 -19.24 -15.47 -1.44
C LEU A 237 -19.93 -14.64 -0.34
N ASN A 238 -19.23 -14.35 0.74
CA ASN A 238 -19.60 -13.33 1.72
C ASN A 238 -18.49 -12.28 1.78
N CYS A 239 -18.77 -11.07 1.34
CA CYS A 239 -17.77 -10.06 1.04
C CYS A 239 -17.83 -8.84 1.95
N ASP A 240 -16.68 -8.25 2.20
CA ASP A 240 -16.59 -6.89 2.72
C ASP A 240 -16.96 -5.88 1.64
N ALA A 241 -17.61 -4.78 2.04
CA ALA A 241 -17.95 -3.72 1.11
C ALA A 241 -16.69 -3.11 0.47
N GLY A 242 -16.69 -3.00 -0.87
CA GLY A 242 -15.57 -2.49 -1.63
C GLY A 242 -14.50 -3.51 -2.00
N ALA A 243 -14.64 -4.79 -1.65
CA ALA A 243 -13.76 -5.85 -2.17
C ALA A 243 -13.93 -5.98 -3.69
N LYS A 244 -12.80 -6.01 -4.41
CA LYS A 244 -12.73 -6.18 -5.86
C LYS A 244 -12.39 -7.62 -6.17
N ILE A 245 -13.33 -8.35 -6.74
CA ILE A 245 -13.21 -9.79 -6.94
C ILE A 245 -12.70 -10.04 -8.36
N ASN A 246 -11.57 -10.71 -8.46
CA ASN A 246 -11.01 -11.21 -9.70
C ASN A 246 -10.98 -12.73 -9.67
N VAL A 247 -11.05 -13.37 -10.83
CA VAL A 247 -10.98 -14.83 -10.96
C VAL A 247 -9.96 -15.25 -12.00
N THR A 248 -9.27 -16.34 -11.73
CA THR A 248 -8.42 -17.05 -12.68
C THR A 248 -8.86 -18.51 -12.72
N LEU A 249 -9.11 -19.03 -13.93
CA LEU A 249 -9.40 -20.44 -14.12
C LEU A 249 -8.11 -21.20 -14.42
N ASN A 250 -7.72 -22.13 -13.55
CA ASN A 250 -6.59 -23.02 -13.77
C ASN A 250 -7.08 -24.44 -14.10
N GLY A 251 -6.51 -25.04 -15.12
CA GLY A 251 -6.84 -26.39 -15.55
C GLY A 251 -5.96 -26.83 -16.71
N ILE A 252 -6.18 -28.05 -17.19
CA ILE A 252 -5.48 -28.58 -18.35
C ILE A 252 -6.20 -28.10 -19.60
N GLN A 253 -5.52 -27.35 -20.46
CA GLN A 253 -6.09 -26.90 -21.73
C GLN A 253 -6.22 -28.08 -22.71
N TYR A 254 -7.31 -28.10 -23.48
CA TYR A 254 -7.46 -29.04 -24.57
C TYR A 254 -6.35 -28.83 -25.63
N PRO A 255 -5.54 -29.85 -25.95
CA PRO A 255 -4.39 -29.71 -26.83
C PRO A 255 -4.78 -29.38 -28.27
N GLY A 256 -3.98 -28.54 -28.92
CA GLY A 256 -4.11 -28.24 -30.35
C GLY A 256 -5.20 -27.23 -30.73
N LEU A 257 -5.87 -26.60 -29.75
CA LEU A 257 -6.76 -25.48 -30.00
C LEU A 257 -6.04 -24.15 -29.79
N SER A 258 -6.30 -23.18 -30.67
CA SER A 258 -5.94 -21.77 -30.45
C SER A 258 -6.81 -21.11 -29.37
N ASN A 259 -7.98 -21.69 -29.08
CA ASN A 259 -8.88 -21.23 -28.03
C ASN A 259 -8.42 -21.75 -26.65
N ASN A 260 -7.89 -20.85 -25.84
CA ASN A 260 -7.37 -21.15 -24.50
C ASN A 260 -8.45 -21.18 -23.40
N SER A 261 -9.73 -21.32 -23.73
CA SER A 261 -10.82 -21.40 -22.72
C SER A 261 -11.43 -22.80 -22.58
N VAL A 262 -10.91 -23.78 -23.32
CA VAL A 262 -11.46 -25.14 -23.35
C VAL A 262 -10.57 -26.08 -22.52
N LEU A 263 -11.16 -26.68 -21.50
CA LEU A 263 -10.55 -27.71 -20.67
C LEU A 263 -10.48 -29.05 -21.42
N ALA A 264 -9.34 -29.72 -21.27
CA ALA A 264 -9.15 -31.11 -21.63
C ALA A 264 -10.01 -32.03 -20.75
N LEU A 265 -10.35 -33.19 -21.29
CA LEU A 265 -11.03 -34.22 -20.53
C LEU A 265 -10.04 -34.98 -19.63
N THR A 266 -10.54 -35.47 -18.50
CA THR A 266 -9.80 -36.35 -17.60
C THR A 266 -9.55 -37.67 -18.33
N GLY A 267 -8.28 -38.06 -18.45
CA GLY A 267 -7.88 -39.26 -19.19
C GLY A 267 -7.95 -39.12 -20.72
N GLN A 268 -7.99 -37.90 -21.26
CA GLN A 268 -8.05 -37.65 -22.71
C GLN A 268 -7.05 -38.49 -23.51
N GLY A 269 -7.53 -39.12 -24.58
CA GLY A 269 -6.76 -40.05 -25.41
C GLY A 269 -6.79 -41.50 -24.94
N SER A 270 -7.36 -41.79 -23.78
CA SER A 270 -7.55 -43.16 -23.28
C SER A 270 -8.83 -43.79 -23.85
N ALA A 271 -8.86 -45.12 -23.93
CA ALA A 271 -10.05 -45.87 -24.33
C ALA A 271 -11.25 -45.56 -23.41
N GLY A 272 -12.42 -45.32 -24.00
CA GLY A 272 -13.66 -45.00 -23.27
C GLY A 272 -13.83 -43.52 -22.91
N VAL A 273 -12.84 -42.66 -23.15
CA VAL A 273 -12.96 -41.20 -23.03
C VAL A 273 -13.34 -40.61 -24.39
N ALA A 274 -14.29 -39.68 -24.41
CA ALA A 274 -14.70 -39.01 -25.65
C ALA A 274 -13.53 -38.22 -26.28
N ASP A 275 -13.52 -38.12 -27.60
CA ASP A 275 -12.58 -37.29 -28.37
C ASP A 275 -13.36 -36.27 -29.20
N GLY A 276 -12.75 -35.13 -29.48
CA GLY A 276 -13.38 -34.04 -30.23
C GLY A 276 -14.32 -33.15 -29.41
N VAL A 277 -14.33 -33.30 -28.09
CA VAL A 277 -15.08 -32.45 -27.16
C VAL A 277 -14.23 -32.07 -25.95
N GLY A 278 -14.42 -30.86 -25.44
CA GLY A 278 -13.87 -30.38 -24.17
C GLY A 278 -14.94 -29.66 -23.36
N ILE A 279 -14.56 -29.12 -22.21
CA ILE A 279 -15.48 -28.38 -21.33
C ILE A 279 -15.04 -26.92 -21.24
N GLN A 280 -15.99 -26.00 -21.36
CA GLN A 280 -15.76 -24.56 -21.23
C GLN A 280 -16.56 -24.02 -20.04
N LEU A 281 -15.92 -23.24 -19.17
CA LEU A 281 -16.61 -22.47 -18.13
C LEU A 281 -16.87 -21.04 -18.61
N LEU A 282 -17.97 -20.47 -18.15
CA LEU A 282 -18.40 -19.12 -18.49
C LEU A 282 -18.84 -18.36 -17.25
N TYR A 283 -18.63 -17.05 -17.30
CA TYR A 283 -19.23 -16.10 -16.37
C TYR A 283 -19.90 -14.98 -17.17
N ASN A 284 -21.17 -14.68 -16.85
CA ASN A 284 -21.99 -13.71 -17.59
C ASN A 284 -22.02 -13.94 -19.12
N GLY A 285 -21.96 -15.21 -19.55
CA GLY A 285 -21.98 -15.59 -20.96
C GLY A 285 -20.62 -15.51 -21.66
N GLU A 286 -19.58 -15.01 -21.00
CA GLU A 286 -18.22 -14.94 -21.54
C GLU A 286 -17.37 -16.14 -21.08
N PRO A 287 -16.63 -16.81 -21.97
CA PRO A 287 -15.72 -17.88 -21.61
C PRO A 287 -14.60 -17.42 -20.68
N LEU A 288 -14.36 -18.20 -19.62
CA LEU A 288 -13.19 -18.01 -18.77
C LEU A 288 -11.96 -18.59 -19.48
N VAL A 289 -11.03 -17.71 -19.83
CA VAL A 289 -9.76 -18.10 -20.45
C VAL A 289 -8.84 -18.69 -19.38
N LEU A 290 -8.24 -19.85 -19.67
CA LEU A 290 -7.32 -20.54 -18.78
C LEU A 290 -6.09 -19.67 -18.49
N ASN A 291 -5.68 -19.65 -17.22
CA ASN A 291 -4.54 -18.90 -16.70
C ASN A 291 -4.61 -17.39 -16.97
N SER A 292 -5.80 -16.85 -17.24
CA SER A 292 -6.05 -15.42 -17.41
C SER A 292 -6.90 -14.91 -16.26
N THR A 293 -6.53 -13.74 -15.73
CA THR A 293 -7.27 -13.07 -14.67
C THR A 293 -8.36 -12.18 -15.26
N ILE A 294 -9.58 -12.36 -14.78
CA ILE A 294 -10.75 -11.60 -15.20
C ILE A 294 -11.34 -10.89 -13.98
N ALA A 295 -11.55 -9.58 -14.10
CA ALA A 295 -12.27 -8.82 -13.08
C ALA A 295 -13.76 -9.17 -13.13
N LEU A 296 -14.31 -9.64 -12.01
CA LEU A 296 -15.71 -10.05 -11.94
C LEU A 296 -16.62 -8.92 -11.50
N LYS A 297 -16.31 -8.32 -10.35
CA LYS A 297 -17.18 -7.34 -9.68
C LYS A 297 -16.44 -6.63 -8.55
N GLN A 298 -16.77 -5.36 -8.32
CA GLN A 298 -16.58 -4.72 -7.02
C GLN A 298 -17.88 -4.82 -6.22
N THR A 299 -17.84 -5.48 -5.06
CA THR A 299 -19.03 -5.75 -4.24
C THR A 299 -19.42 -4.56 -3.36
N SER A 300 -20.72 -4.41 -3.10
CA SER A 300 -21.27 -3.52 -2.06
C SER A 300 -21.18 -4.11 -0.65
N GLY A 301 -20.70 -5.36 -0.53
CA GLY A 301 -20.62 -6.12 0.71
C GLY A 301 -21.83 -7.04 0.91
N GLY A 302 -21.66 -8.01 1.82
CA GLY A 302 -22.65 -9.03 2.15
C GLY A 302 -22.57 -10.28 1.28
N GLN A 303 -23.68 -11.00 1.18
CA GLN A 303 -23.76 -12.23 0.38
C GLN A 303 -23.78 -11.90 -1.12
N GLU A 304 -22.90 -12.55 -1.87
CA GLU A 304 -22.78 -12.45 -3.32
C GLU A 304 -22.96 -13.84 -3.93
N SER A 305 -23.62 -13.89 -5.09
CA SER A 305 -23.86 -15.12 -5.84
C SER A 305 -23.48 -14.90 -7.30
N MET A 306 -22.46 -15.63 -7.76
CA MET A 306 -21.90 -15.49 -9.10
C MET A 306 -22.28 -16.70 -9.95
N PRO A 307 -23.12 -16.55 -10.99
CA PRO A 307 -23.52 -17.67 -11.83
C PRO A 307 -22.36 -18.06 -12.76
N ILE A 308 -21.81 -19.24 -12.53
CA ILE A 308 -20.82 -19.87 -13.40
C ILE A 308 -21.57 -20.92 -14.22
N ALA A 309 -21.40 -20.90 -15.54
CA ALA A 309 -21.92 -21.96 -16.40
C ALA A 309 -20.77 -22.85 -16.88
N ALA A 310 -21.01 -24.14 -17.00
CA ALA A 310 -20.12 -25.07 -17.69
C ALA A 310 -20.87 -25.68 -18.88
N ARG A 311 -20.21 -25.84 -20.02
CA ARG A 311 -20.80 -26.44 -21.22
C ARG A 311 -19.82 -27.30 -21.99
N TYR A 312 -20.33 -28.24 -22.77
CA TYR A 312 -19.54 -28.92 -23.81
C TYR A 312 -19.16 -27.93 -24.92
N TYR A 313 -17.95 -28.11 -25.45
CA TYR A 313 -17.42 -27.36 -26.59
C TYR A 313 -16.79 -28.33 -27.57
N GLN A 314 -17.26 -28.35 -28.81
CA GLN A 314 -16.70 -29.22 -29.85
C GLN A 314 -15.32 -28.73 -30.31
N THR A 315 -14.31 -29.61 -30.27
CA THR A 315 -12.90 -29.28 -30.51
C THR A 315 -12.35 -29.87 -31.81
N LYS A 316 -13.09 -30.79 -32.45
CA LYS A 316 -12.77 -31.39 -33.76
C LYS A 316 -14.02 -31.43 -34.65
N THR A 317 -13.86 -31.71 -35.94
CA THR A 317 -14.97 -31.86 -36.89
C THR A 317 -15.83 -33.11 -36.65
N SER A 318 -15.37 -34.02 -35.80
CA SER A 318 -16.14 -35.19 -35.35
C SER A 318 -15.95 -35.41 -33.85
N VAL A 319 -16.96 -35.99 -33.20
CA VAL A 319 -16.96 -36.33 -31.78
C VAL A 319 -17.17 -37.84 -31.63
N SER A 320 -16.36 -38.50 -30.80
CA SER A 320 -16.54 -39.91 -30.47
C SER A 320 -17.33 -40.08 -29.16
N THR A 321 -17.94 -41.25 -28.98
CA THR A 321 -18.62 -41.60 -27.73
C THR A 321 -17.62 -41.90 -26.62
N GLY A 322 -17.99 -41.55 -25.38
CA GLY A 322 -17.19 -41.84 -24.20
C GLY A 322 -17.52 -40.92 -23.04
N THR A 323 -16.85 -41.11 -21.91
CA THR A 323 -16.96 -40.21 -20.76
C THR A 323 -16.30 -38.87 -21.06
N ALA A 324 -16.90 -37.77 -20.61
CA ALA A 324 -16.39 -36.42 -20.82
C ALA A 324 -16.37 -35.62 -19.49
N ASN A 325 -15.53 -36.06 -18.56
CA ASN A 325 -15.33 -35.40 -17.26
C ASN A 325 -14.14 -34.43 -17.32
N ALA A 326 -14.18 -33.30 -16.62
CA ALA A 326 -13.03 -32.43 -16.40
C ALA A 326 -12.98 -31.92 -14.97
N SER A 327 -11.79 -31.48 -14.55
CA SER A 327 -11.59 -30.77 -13.28
C SER A 327 -10.78 -29.51 -13.53
N ALA A 328 -11.09 -28.46 -12.76
CA ALA A 328 -10.41 -27.18 -12.82
C ALA A 328 -10.48 -26.50 -11.45
N THR A 329 -9.59 -25.54 -11.22
CA THR A 329 -9.52 -24.72 -10.02
C THR A 329 -9.85 -23.28 -10.37
N LEU A 330 -10.84 -22.70 -9.70
CA LEU A 330 -11.12 -21.26 -9.75
C LEU A 330 -10.35 -20.59 -8.61
N ILE A 331 -9.40 -19.72 -8.96
CA ILE A 331 -8.63 -18.93 -8.00
C ILE A 331 -9.27 -17.56 -7.91
N LEU A 332 -9.65 -17.15 -6.70
CA LEU A 332 -10.19 -15.82 -6.43
C LEU A 332 -9.11 -14.93 -5.83
N THR A 333 -8.98 -13.72 -6.36
CA THR A 333 -8.06 -12.70 -5.82
C THR A 333 -8.77 -11.36 -5.61
N TYR A 334 -8.28 -10.60 -4.63
CA TYR A 334 -8.79 -9.29 -4.25
C TYR A 334 -7.77 -8.20 -4.55
N GLN A 335 -7.94 -7.46 -5.65
CA GLN A 335 -6.99 -6.44 -6.18
C GLN A 335 -7.73 -5.30 -6.87
#